data_AF-A0A3D4Y6P0-F1
#
_entry.id   AF-A0A3D4Y6P0-F1
#
_cell.length_a   1.000
_cell.length_b   1.000
_cell.length_c   1.000
_cell.angle_alpha   90.00
_cell.angle_beta   90.00
_cell.angle_gamma   90.00
#
_symmetry.space_group_name_H-M   'P 1'
#
loop_
_entity.id
_entity.type
_entity.pdbx_description
1 polymer ?
#
loop_
_entity_poly.entity_id
_entity_poly.type
_entity_poly.pdbx_seq_one_letter_code
_entity_poly.pdbx_strand_id
1 'polypeptide(L)'
;MHHRIYSYSEGLKRDHEIDCKYLEKVKETFKEDVGVAFIDFMDILSYFSYSFSETIAKKIGNNVFKVPIKEVLRDFLGQMNNAITEDTANILLNYLMVSSQNLKTENGKSDFYLPIGKRRTRDTRFELMPLVKINDDVIFSPITLDHLKKDWINGITDFILPYEIHLTKTINTGLEKFI
;
A
#
# COMPACT_ATOMS: atom_id res chain seq x y z
N MET A 1 -36.56 4.57 4.31
CA MET A 1 -36.38 3.46 3.33
C MET A 1 -34.88 3.46 3.02
N HIS A 2 -34.12 2.49 3.53
CA HIS A 2 -32.68 2.44 3.30
C HIS A 2 -32.45 2.10 1.82
N HIS A 3 -32.01 3.09 1.03
CA HIS A 3 -31.70 2.88 -0.37
C HIS A 3 -30.40 2.06 -0.42
N ARG A 4 -30.52 0.75 -0.67
CA ARG A 4 -29.34 -0.10 -0.88
C ARG A 4 -28.61 0.44 -2.11
N ILE A 5 -27.34 0.79 -1.96
CA ILE A 5 -26.48 1.28 -3.06
C ILE A 5 -26.26 0.19 -4.12
N TYR A 6 -26.52 -1.08 -3.78
CA TYR A 6 -26.35 -2.23 -4.66
C TYR A 6 -27.69 -2.94 -4.88
N SER A 7 -28.12 -2.98 -6.15
CA SER A 7 -29.20 -3.85 -6.63
C SER A 7 -28.59 -4.93 -7.51
N TYR A 8 -28.64 -6.20 -7.04
CA TYR A 8 -28.10 -7.35 -7.78
C TYR A 8 -28.70 -7.50 -9.19
N SER A 9 -29.89 -6.94 -9.43
CA SER A 9 -30.59 -6.99 -10.72
C SER A 9 -30.39 -5.77 -11.63
N GLU A 10 -29.96 -4.61 -11.10
CA GLU A 10 -29.77 -3.37 -11.90
C GLU A 10 -28.30 -3.03 -12.16
N GLY A 11 -27.36 -3.80 -11.60
CA GLY A 11 -25.92 -3.55 -11.70
C GLY A 11 -25.40 -2.53 -10.67
N LEU A 12 -24.16 -2.08 -10.86
CA LEU A 12 -23.50 -1.09 -10.01
C LEU A 12 -24.08 0.30 -10.23
N LYS A 13 -25.11 0.66 -9.47
CA LYS A 13 -25.67 2.01 -9.48
C LYS A 13 -24.88 2.89 -8.49
N ARG A 14 -23.79 3.48 -8.98
CA ARG A 14 -22.94 4.37 -8.18
C ARG A 14 -23.65 5.71 -7.98
N ASP A 15 -23.73 6.16 -6.75
CA ASP A 15 -24.15 7.52 -6.42
C ASP A 15 -22.88 8.36 -6.18
N HIS A 16 -22.68 9.39 -7.00
CA HIS A 16 -21.47 10.20 -6.95
C HIS A 16 -21.32 10.95 -5.61
N GLU A 17 -22.39 11.46 -5.04
CA GLU A 17 -22.34 12.22 -3.79
C GLU A 17 -21.99 11.30 -2.62
N ILE A 18 -22.64 10.13 -2.56
CA ILE A 18 -22.35 9.13 -1.54
C ILE A 18 -20.93 8.58 -1.70
N ASP A 19 -20.51 8.28 -2.93
CA ASP A 19 -19.15 7.81 -3.22
C ASP A 19 -18.10 8.83 -2.77
N CYS A 20 -18.24 10.11 -3.12
CA CYS A 20 -17.33 11.15 -2.68
C CYS A 20 -17.26 11.25 -1.14
N LYS A 21 -18.41 11.22 -0.46
CA LYS A 21 -18.47 11.27 1.00
C LYS A 21 -17.72 10.09 1.64
N TYR A 22 -17.95 8.88 1.16
CA TYR A 22 -17.30 7.70 1.72
C TYR A 22 -15.82 7.62 1.31
N LEU A 23 -15.43 8.12 0.14
CA LEU A 23 -14.01 8.20 -0.25
C LEU A 23 -13.21 9.06 0.73
N GLU A 24 -13.73 10.22 1.13
CA GLU A 24 -13.07 11.05 2.14
C GLU A 24 -12.99 10.34 3.49
N LYS A 25 -14.08 9.70 3.92
CA LYS A 25 -14.10 8.93 5.18
C LYS A 25 -13.12 7.75 5.16
N VAL A 26 -12.96 7.06 4.03
CA VAL A 26 -11.97 5.99 3.86
C VAL A 26 -10.55 6.54 3.94
N LYS A 27 -10.26 7.71 3.36
CA LYS A 27 -8.92 8.34 3.49
C LYS A 27 -8.60 8.72 4.94
N GLU A 28 -9.58 9.24 5.67
CA GLU A 28 -9.45 9.56 7.10
C GLU A 28 -9.17 8.31 7.92
N THR A 29 -9.97 7.26 7.74
CA THR A 29 -9.79 6.00 8.48
C THR A 29 -8.53 5.23 8.07
N PHE A 30 -8.09 5.32 6.81
CA PHE A 30 -6.79 4.84 6.38
C PHE A 30 -5.66 5.53 7.15
N LYS A 31 -5.73 6.86 7.30
CA LYS A 31 -4.74 7.62 8.07
C LYS A 31 -4.73 7.21 9.54
N GLU A 32 -5.88 6.90 10.13
CA GLU A 32 -5.96 6.40 11.49
C GLU A 32 -5.37 4.99 11.65
N ASP A 33 -5.54 4.12 10.66
CA ASP A 33 -5.06 2.74 10.68
C ASP A 33 -3.54 2.67 10.39
N VAL A 34 -3.05 3.43 9.40
CA VAL A 34 -1.66 3.36 8.90
C VAL A 34 -0.76 4.44 9.52
N GLY A 35 -1.34 5.54 10.01
CA GLY A 35 -0.61 6.67 10.60
C GLY A 35 -0.12 7.71 9.58
N VAL A 36 -0.39 7.54 8.29
CA VAL A 36 0.04 8.44 7.20
C VAL A 36 -1.12 8.74 6.26
N ALA A 37 -1.09 9.89 5.59
CA ALA A 37 -2.16 10.22 4.66
C ALA A 37 -2.11 9.30 3.43
N PHE A 38 -3.29 8.97 2.89
CA PHE A 38 -3.39 8.13 1.70
C PHE A 38 -2.68 8.73 0.48
N ILE A 39 -2.63 10.06 0.37
CA ILE A 39 -1.92 10.74 -0.71
C ILE A 39 -0.40 10.53 -0.62
N ASP A 40 0.19 10.68 0.57
CA ASP A 40 1.62 10.42 0.79
C ASP A 40 1.97 8.95 0.49
N PHE A 41 1.04 8.04 0.80
CA PHE A 41 1.16 6.63 0.45
C PHE A 41 1.15 6.39 -1.07
N MET A 42 0.27 7.08 -1.80
CA MET A 42 0.28 7.03 -3.27
C MET A 42 1.54 7.66 -3.87
N ASP A 43 2.07 8.68 -3.23
CA ASP A 43 3.25 9.39 -3.66
C ASP A 43 4.52 8.53 -3.54
N ILE A 44 4.70 7.79 -2.43
CA ILE A 44 5.83 6.86 -2.32
C ILE A 44 5.74 5.70 -3.31
N LEU A 45 4.53 5.19 -3.59
CA LEU A 45 4.34 4.17 -4.63
C LEU A 45 4.71 4.71 -6.00
N SER A 46 4.30 5.94 -6.32
CA SER A 46 4.63 6.62 -7.57
C SER A 46 6.14 6.83 -7.72
N TYR A 47 6.79 7.26 -6.64
CA TYR A 47 8.23 7.44 -6.58
C TYR A 47 8.99 6.18 -7.02
N PHE A 48 8.72 5.05 -6.38
CA PHE A 48 9.39 3.79 -6.73
C PHE A 48 8.97 3.22 -8.10
N SER A 49 7.78 3.60 -8.59
CA SER A 49 7.27 3.12 -9.88
C SER A 49 7.92 3.81 -11.08
N TYR A 50 8.19 5.12 -11.00
CA TYR A 50 8.71 5.87 -12.15
C TYR A 50 9.48 7.15 -11.84
N SER A 51 9.55 7.64 -10.59
CA SER A 51 10.20 8.93 -10.29
C SER A 51 11.56 8.83 -9.59
N PHE A 52 11.98 7.65 -9.13
CA PHE A 52 13.30 7.49 -8.51
C PHE A 52 14.43 7.85 -9.49
N SER A 53 15.49 8.47 -8.97
CA SER A 53 16.65 8.79 -9.83
C SER A 53 17.42 7.52 -10.24
N GLU A 54 17.61 7.31 -11.55
CA GLU A 54 18.46 6.21 -12.03
C GLU A 54 19.93 6.38 -11.62
N THR A 55 20.37 7.59 -11.28
CA THR A 55 21.77 7.84 -10.87
C THR A 55 22.12 7.27 -9.51
N ILE A 56 21.13 7.13 -8.61
CA ILE A 56 21.30 6.48 -7.30
C ILE A 56 21.02 4.98 -7.37
N ALA A 57 20.45 4.49 -8.48
CA ALA A 57 19.95 3.13 -8.60
C ALA A 57 20.88 2.23 -9.41
N LYS A 58 21.31 1.13 -8.78
CA LYS A 58 22.02 0.06 -9.47
C LYS A 58 21.01 -0.94 -10.03
N LYS A 59 20.93 -1.07 -11.35
CA LYS A 59 20.18 -2.15 -12.00
C LYS A 59 20.89 -3.49 -11.74
N ILE A 60 20.17 -4.44 -11.16
CA ILE A 60 20.68 -5.79 -10.83
C ILE A 60 19.93 -6.91 -11.56
N GLY A 61 18.88 -6.57 -12.31
CA GLY A 61 18.10 -7.50 -13.12
C GLY A 61 17.12 -6.79 -14.04
N ASN A 62 16.26 -7.55 -14.71
CA ASN A 62 15.21 -7.01 -15.57
C ASN A 62 14.15 -6.32 -14.71
N ASN A 63 14.07 -4.98 -14.79
CA ASN A 63 13.20 -4.17 -13.94
C ASN A 63 13.41 -4.42 -12.44
N VAL A 64 14.65 -4.69 -12.03
CA VAL A 64 15.02 -4.84 -10.62
C VAL A 64 16.19 -3.91 -10.32
N PHE A 65 16.00 -3.08 -9.31
CA PHE A 65 16.94 -2.05 -8.89
C PHE A 65 17.32 -2.24 -7.43
N LYS A 66 18.53 -1.81 -7.11
CA LYS A 66 19.10 -1.79 -5.76
C LYS A 66 19.58 -0.38 -5.46
N VAL A 67 19.13 0.18 -4.34
CA VAL A 67 19.46 1.55 -3.91
C VAL A 67 19.76 1.55 -2.40
N PRO A 68 20.77 2.29 -1.93
CA PRO A 68 20.94 2.51 -0.49
C PRO A 68 19.72 3.24 0.11
N ILE A 69 19.22 2.78 1.26
CA ILE A 69 17.99 3.32 1.89
C ILE A 69 18.11 4.82 2.15
N LYS A 70 19.28 5.29 2.60
CA LYS A 70 19.54 6.72 2.85
C LYS A 70 19.42 7.57 1.57
N GLU A 71 19.84 7.02 0.43
CA GLU A 71 19.77 7.71 -0.86
C GLU A 71 18.32 7.79 -1.35
N VAL A 72 17.53 6.71 -1.17
CA VAL A 72 16.09 6.70 -1.44
C VAL A 72 15.39 7.79 -0.62
N LEU A 73 15.59 7.83 0.69
CA LEU A 73 14.94 8.81 1.56
C LEU A 73 15.30 10.24 1.15
N ARG A 74 16.58 10.50 0.88
CA ARG A 74 17.04 11.83 0.43
C ARG A 74 16.42 12.24 -0.90
N ASP A 75 16.41 11.34 -1.89
CA ASP A 75 15.85 11.60 -3.22
C ASP A 75 14.33 11.82 -3.15
N PHE A 76 13.61 10.95 -2.42
CA PHE A 76 12.18 11.08 -2.21
C PHE A 76 11.80 12.39 -1.50
N LEU A 77 12.45 12.72 -0.38
CA LEU A 77 12.21 13.98 0.34
C LEU A 77 12.56 15.21 -0.51
N GLY A 78 13.63 15.13 -1.31
CA GLY A 78 14.00 16.18 -2.26
C GLY A 78 12.92 16.43 -3.31
N GLN A 79 12.27 15.38 -3.82
CA GLN A 79 11.17 15.52 -4.78
C GLN A 79 9.89 16.06 -4.14
N MET A 80 9.66 15.78 -2.84
CA MET A 80 8.49 16.23 -2.11
C MET A 80 8.53 17.69 -1.68
N ASN A 81 9.68 18.38 -1.81
CA ASN A 81 9.80 19.82 -1.52
C ASN A 81 9.18 20.25 -0.16
N ASN A 82 9.44 19.47 0.90
CA ASN A 82 8.89 19.66 2.26
C ASN A 82 7.37 19.42 2.42
N ALA A 83 6.69 18.82 1.44
CA ALA A 83 5.29 18.42 1.58
C ALA A 83 5.09 17.31 2.63
N ILE A 84 6.13 16.50 2.87
CA ILE A 84 6.16 15.44 3.88
C ILE A 84 7.39 15.57 4.78
N THR A 85 7.30 15.05 6.00
CA THR A 85 8.42 15.00 6.95
C THR A 85 9.27 13.73 6.74
N GLU A 86 10.50 13.75 7.26
CA GLU A 86 11.36 12.56 7.30
C GLU A 86 10.71 11.40 8.09
N ASP A 87 10.02 11.70 9.19
CA ASP A 87 9.30 10.69 9.97
C ASP A 87 8.20 10.00 9.13
N THR A 88 7.39 10.78 8.40
CA THR A 88 6.36 10.24 7.50
C THR A 88 6.99 9.39 6.40
N ALA A 89 8.08 9.86 5.78
CA ALA A 89 8.79 9.11 4.75
C ALA A 89 9.34 7.77 5.28
N ASN A 90 9.86 7.75 6.51
CA ASN A 90 10.32 6.53 7.16
C ASN A 90 9.18 5.55 7.46
N ILE A 91 8.04 6.03 7.95
CA ILE A 91 6.85 5.20 8.18
C ILE A 91 6.40 4.55 6.87
N LEU A 92 6.28 5.35 5.80
CA LEU A 92 5.90 4.88 4.47
C LEU A 92 6.86 3.83 3.92
N LEU A 93 8.17 4.09 4.02
CA LEU A 93 9.19 3.17 3.54
C LEU A 93 9.13 1.84 4.31
N ASN A 94 9.05 1.90 5.64
CA ASN A 94 8.96 0.71 6.49
C ASN A 94 7.67 -0.08 6.23
N TYR A 95 6.56 0.61 5.98
CA TYR A 95 5.28 -0.02 5.66
C TYR A 95 5.32 -0.87 4.38
N LEU A 96 6.10 -0.44 3.39
CA LEU A 96 6.28 -1.18 2.13
C LEU A 96 7.41 -2.22 2.18
N MET A 97 8.11 -2.35 3.30
CA MET A 97 9.37 -3.10 3.38
C MET A 97 9.20 -4.44 4.10
N VAL A 98 9.53 -5.53 3.39
CA VAL A 98 9.67 -6.86 3.98
C VAL A 98 11.09 -7.06 4.48
N SER A 99 11.22 -7.44 5.75
CA SER A 99 12.43 -8.12 6.22
C SER A 99 12.44 -9.54 5.67
N SER A 100 13.53 -9.93 4.99
CA SER A 100 13.73 -11.28 4.46
C SER A 100 13.58 -12.38 5.53
N GLN A 101 13.75 -12.04 6.81
CA GLN A 101 13.58 -12.93 7.96
C GLN A 101 12.11 -13.29 8.22
N ASN A 102 11.15 -12.48 7.73
CA ASN A 102 9.72 -12.65 7.99
C ASN A 102 8.98 -13.34 6.83
N LEU A 103 9.67 -13.68 5.73
CA LEU A 103 9.05 -14.34 4.57
C LEU A 103 8.51 -15.75 4.87
N LYS A 104 8.91 -16.36 6.00
CA LYS A 104 8.46 -17.68 6.47
C LYS A 104 7.70 -17.63 7.80
N THR A 105 7.28 -16.45 8.26
CA THR A 105 6.58 -16.28 9.53
C THR A 105 5.14 -15.85 9.30
N GLU A 106 4.18 -16.49 9.98
CA GLU A 106 2.79 -16.04 10.10
C GLU A 106 2.54 -15.76 11.60
N ASN A 107 2.15 -14.53 11.97
CA ASN A 107 1.88 -14.14 13.36
C ASN A 107 3.04 -14.47 14.34
N GLY A 108 4.29 -14.22 13.92
CA GLY A 108 5.48 -14.46 14.75
C GLY A 108 5.86 -15.93 14.95
N LYS A 109 5.21 -16.89 14.27
CA LYS A 109 5.62 -18.30 14.24
C LYS A 109 6.19 -18.64 12.88
N SER A 110 7.40 -19.21 12.85
CA SER A 110 7.96 -19.78 11.62
C SER A 110 7.18 -21.04 11.26
N ASP A 111 6.35 -20.97 10.23
CA ASP A 111 5.59 -22.14 9.79
C ASP A 111 6.26 -22.74 8.55
N PHE A 112 6.46 -24.06 8.57
CA PHE A 112 7.11 -24.78 7.45
C PHE A 112 6.25 -24.73 6.18
N TYR A 113 4.93 -24.60 6.37
CA TYR A 113 3.94 -24.51 5.30
C TYR A 113 3.07 -23.29 5.53
N LEU A 114 3.04 -22.39 4.54
CA LEU A 114 2.14 -21.24 4.56
C LEU A 114 0.78 -21.64 3.95
N PRO A 115 -0.29 -21.81 4.74
CA PRO A 115 -1.57 -22.33 4.25
C PRO A 115 -2.20 -21.40 3.21
N ILE A 116 -2.50 -21.93 2.02
CA ILE A 116 -3.00 -21.17 0.85
C ILE A 116 -4.31 -20.42 1.19
N GLY A 117 -5.18 -21.04 1.98
CA GLY A 117 -6.48 -20.46 2.39
C GLY A 117 -6.40 -19.26 3.34
N LYS A 118 -5.23 -18.98 3.93
CA LYS A 118 -5.02 -17.84 4.85
C LYS A 118 -4.24 -16.68 4.23
N ARG A 119 -4.12 -16.64 2.89
CA ARG A 119 -3.33 -15.62 2.19
C ARG A 119 -3.72 -14.19 2.57
N ARG A 120 -5.01 -13.90 2.82
CA ARG A 120 -5.51 -12.57 3.20
C ARG A 120 -5.14 -12.14 4.63
N THR A 121 -4.79 -13.08 5.51
CA THR A 121 -4.48 -12.81 6.92
C THR A 121 -2.98 -12.87 7.24
N ARG A 122 -2.11 -12.97 6.22
CA ARG A 122 -0.65 -12.95 6.40
C ARG A 122 -0.11 -11.52 6.47
N ASP A 123 0.48 -11.19 7.61
CA ASP A 123 1.14 -9.93 7.91
C ASP A 123 2.25 -9.56 6.91
N THR A 124 3.01 -10.55 6.42
CA THR A 124 4.11 -10.34 5.49
C THR A 124 3.77 -10.90 4.10
N ARG A 125 3.52 -10.02 3.12
CA ARG A 125 3.28 -10.40 1.72
C ARG A 125 4.06 -9.50 0.77
N PHE A 126 4.85 -10.10 -0.11
CA PHE A 126 5.62 -9.35 -1.10
C PHE A 126 4.74 -8.50 -2.03
N GLU A 127 3.52 -8.95 -2.34
CA GLU A 127 2.58 -8.17 -3.16
C GLU A 127 2.06 -6.90 -2.48
N LEU A 128 2.14 -6.80 -1.15
CA LEU A 128 1.71 -5.64 -0.37
C LEU A 128 2.90 -4.81 0.14
N MET A 129 4.04 -5.47 0.29
CA MET A 129 5.28 -4.92 0.81
C MET A 129 6.41 -5.27 -0.19
N PRO A 130 6.44 -4.62 -1.37
CA PRO A 130 7.29 -5.04 -2.48
C PRO A 130 8.75 -4.60 -2.37
N LEU A 131 9.13 -3.92 -1.27
CA LEU A 131 10.49 -3.51 -1.01
C LEU A 131 11.20 -4.57 -0.16
N VAL A 132 12.33 -5.07 -0.62
CA VAL A 132 13.12 -6.07 0.12
C VAL A 132 14.35 -5.40 0.72
N LYS A 133 14.46 -5.43 2.05
CA LYS A 133 15.66 -4.96 2.75
C LYS A 133 16.77 -6.02 2.71
N ILE A 134 17.94 -5.64 2.21
CA ILE A 134 19.18 -6.42 2.35
C ILE A 134 20.27 -5.48 2.84
N ASN A 135 20.69 -5.66 4.10
CA ASN A 135 21.59 -4.75 4.81
C ASN A 135 20.99 -3.33 4.83
N ASP A 136 21.75 -2.32 4.37
CA ASP A 136 21.33 -0.92 4.26
C ASP A 136 20.78 -0.56 2.87
N ASP A 137 20.56 -1.55 2.03
CA ASP A 137 20.01 -1.38 0.70
C ASP A 137 18.56 -1.88 0.61
N VAL A 138 17.78 -1.23 -0.25
CA VAL A 138 16.47 -1.69 -0.67
C VAL A 138 16.54 -2.23 -2.10
N ILE A 139 15.91 -3.37 -2.32
CA ILE A 139 15.70 -3.98 -3.64
C ILE A 139 14.22 -3.91 -3.98
N PHE A 140 13.91 -3.46 -5.19
CA PHE A 140 12.53 -3.32 -5.66
C PHE A 140 12.41 -3.49 -7.16
N SER A 141 11.17 -3.69 -7.61
CA SER A 141 10.80 -3.68 -9.02
C SER A 141 9.74 -2.62 -9.29
N PRO A 142 10.02 -1.60 -10.12
CA PRO A 142 9.07 -0.51 -10.37
C PRO A 142 7.69 -0.98 -10.84
N ILE A 143 7.65 -2.06 -11.64
CA ILE A 143 6.40 -2.67 -12.13
C ILE A 143 5.55 -3.20 -10.98
N THR A 144 6.17 -3.78 -9.95
CA THR A 144 5.43 -4.32 -8.80
C THR A 144 4.79 -3.19 -7.98
N LEU A 145 5.49 -2.06 -7.86
CA LEU A 145 4.98 -0.88 -7.16
C LEU A 145 3.83 -0.22 -7.93
N ASP A 146 3.91 -0.17 -9.26
CA ASP A 146 2.84 0.35 -10.12
C ASP A 146 1.57 -0.52 -10.02
N HIS A 147 1.73 -1.84 -10.00
CA HIS A 147 0.61 -2.76 -9.79
C HIS A 147 -0.03 -2.56 -8.42
N LEU A 148 0.77 -2.47 -7.35
CA LEU A 148 0.25 -2.21 -6.00
C LEU A 148 -0.51 -0.87 -5.94
N LYS A 149 0.01 0.17 -6.59
CA LYS A 149 -0.68 1.46 -6.70
C LYS A 149 -2.05 1.32 -7.37
N LYS A 150 -2.13 0.59 -8.48
CA LYS A 150 -3.40 0.34 -9.20
C LYS A 150 -4.38 -0.45 -8.34
N ASP A 151 -3.92 -1.48 -7.65
CA ASP A 151 -4.75 -2.29 -6.76
C ASP A 151 -5.35 -1.43 -5.63
N TRP A 152 -4.57 -0.49 -5.08
CA TRP A 152 -5.06 0.45 -4.10
C TRP A 152 -6.05 1.48 -4.66
N ILE A 153 -5.78 2.06 -5.83
CA ILE A 153 -6.69 3.01 -6.48
C ILE A 153 -8.04 2.35 -6.75
N ASN A 154 -8.00 1.14 -7.35
CA ASN A 154 -9.20 0.37 -7.64
C ASN A 154 -9.91 -0.02 -6.34
N GLY A 155 -9.17 -0.53 -5.36
CA GLY A 155 -9.75 -1.00 -4.10
C GLY A 155 -10.42 0.09 -3.26
N ILE A 156 -9.83 1.29 -3.20
CA ILE A 156 -10.49 2.44 -2.54
C ILE A 156 -11.69 2.91 -3.35
N THR A 157 -11.59 2.96 -4.68
CA THR A 157 -12.65 3.42 -5.57
C THR A 157 -13.88 2.49 -5.54
N ASP A 158 -13.64 1.19 -5.36
CA ASP A 158 -14.67 0.14 -5.29
C ASP A 158 -15.06 -0.21 -3.85
N PHE A 159 -14.42 0.40 -2.86
CA PHE A 159 -14.60 0.12 -1.42
C PHE A 159 -14.32 -1.34 -1.04
N ILE A 160 -13.42 -2.00 -1.78
CA ILE A 160 -12.94 -3.37 -1.58
C ILE A 160 -11.42 -3.30 -1.52
N LEU A 161 -10.87 -3.19 -0.30
CA LEU A 161 -9.44 -2.99 -0.10
C LEU A 161 -8.61 -4.18 -0.63
N PRO A 162 -7.39 -3.94 -1.14
CA PRO A 162 -6.52 -4.99 -1.63
C PRO A 162 -6.07 -5.97 -0.53
N TYR A 163 -6.15 -5.55 0.74
CA TYR A 163 -5.93 -6.38 1.92
C TYR A 163 -6.60 -5.79 3.16
N GLU A 164 -6.65 -6.60 4.22
CA GLU A 164 -7.46 -6.32 5.40
C GLU A 164 -6.64 -6.12 6.68
N ILE A 165 -5.38 -6.57 6.68
CA ILE A 165 -4.55 -6.58 7.89
C ILE A 165 -4.17 -5.16 8.28
N HIS A 166 -4.33 -4.84 9.56
CA HIS A 166 -4.12 -3.51 10.13
C HIS A 166 -5.04 -2.40 9.61
N LEU A 167 -6.08 -2.73 8.82
CA LEU A 167 -6.99 -1.76 8.19
C LEU A 167 -8.42 -1.85 8.73
N THR A 168 -8.57 -2.16 10.02
CA THR A 168 -9.88 -2.50 10.60
C THR A 168 -10.89 -1.35 10.45
N LYS A 169 -10.48 -0.10 10.70
CA LYS A 169 -11.38 1.06 10.60
C LYS A 169 -11.72 1.36 9.14
N THR A 170 -10.73 1.24 8.26
CA THR A 170 -10.87 1.46 6.82
C THR A 170 -11.86 0.45 6.22
N ILE A 171 -11.75 -0.83 6.59
CA ILE A 171 -12.67 -1.90 6.16
C ILE A 171 -14.08 -1.61 6.64
N ASN A 172 -14.25 -1.32 7.93
CA ASN A 172 -15.58 -1.07 8.50
C ASN A 172 -16.25 0.12 7.80
N THR A 173 -15.49 1.18 7.52
CA THR A 173 -15.99 2.33 6.76
C THR A 173 -16.38 1.97 5.34
N GLY A 174 -15.59 1.14 4.66
CA GLY A 174 -15.94 0.61 3.34
C GLY A 174 -17.24 -0.20 3.39
N LEU A 175 -17.39 -1.09 4.37
CA LEU A 175 -18.57 -1.95 4.54
C LEU A 175 -19.83 -1.15 4.90
N GLU A 176 -19.73 -0.10 5.72
CA GLU A 176 -20.83 0.80 6.07
C GLU A 176 -21.52 1.40 4.84
N LYS A 177 -20.78 1.61 3.75
CA LYS A 177 -21.34 2.07 2.49
C LYS A 177 -22.39 1.11 1.92
N PHE A 178 -22.23 -0.20 2.17
CA PHE A 178 -23.07 -1.25 1.57
C PHE A 178 -24.29 -1.62 2.41
N ILE A 179 -24.39 -1.13 3.66
CA ILE A 179 -25.43 -1.46 4.64
C ILE A 179 -26.52 -0.39 4.65
#